data_AF-A0A0R2WXL0-F1
#
_entry.id   AF-A0A0R2WXL0-F1
#
_cell.length_a   1.000
_cell.length_b   1.000
_cell.length_c   1.000
_cell.angle_alpha   90.00
_cell.angle_beta   90.00
_cell.angle_gamma   90.00
#
_symmetry.space_group_name_H-M   'P 1'
#
loop_
_entity.id
_entity.type
_entity.pdbx_description
1 polymer ?
#
loop_
_entity_poly.entity_id
_entity_poly.type
_entity_poly.pdbx_seq_one_letter_code
_entity_poly.pdbx_strand_id
1 'polypeptide(L)'
;MPKHERKYNRILLKLSGEALTGDADFGIDPKVLDRMAVEVGQLVGLGVQIGMVIGGGNLFRGAALHSAGMERVTGDHMGMLATVMNALAMRDALERASIPTRVMSAIPMSGVVEHYDRRTAIRHLNASDVVIFSAGTGNPFFTTDSAACLRGIEIDADLILKATKVDGV
;
A
#
# COMPACT_ATOMS: atom_id res chain seq x y z
N MET A 1 15.00 26.24 -16.55
CA MET A 1 14.42 24.91 -16.84
C MET A 1 12.90 25.06 -16.80
N PRO A 2 12.14 24.50 -17.76
CA PRO A 2 10.68 24.56 -17.69
C PRO A 2 10.26 23.84 -16.40
N LYS A 3 9.49 24.50 -15.53
CA LYS A 3 8.82 23.81 -14.43
C LYS A 3 7.82 22.86 -15.08
N HIS A 4 8.10 21.56 -15.08
CA HIS A 4 7.05 20.58 -15.37
C HIS A 4 5.96 20.77 -14.30
N GLU A 5 4.84 21.34 -14.72
CA GLU A 5 3.70 21.57 -13.86
C GLU A 5 3.01 20.23 -13.58
N ARG A 6 2.65 20.03 -12.31
CA ARG A 6 2.30 18.73 -11.77
C ARG A 6 0.80 18.61 -11.80
N LYS A 7 0.26 17.84 -12.75
CA LYS A 7 -1.21 17.71 -12.91
C LYS A 7 -1.88 17.20 -11.63
N TYR A 8 -1.18 16.37 -10.85
CA TYR A 8 -1.65 15.82 -9.59
C TYR A 8 -0.63 16.15 -8.49
N ASN A 9 -1.12 16.69 -7.38
CA ASN A 9 -0.31 17.03 -6.21
C ASN A 9 -0.23 15.84 -5.25
N ARG A 10 -1.34 15.11 -5.10
CA ARG A 10 -1.46 13.96 -4.20
C ARG A 10 -2.13 12.80 -4.92
N ILE A 11 -1.52 11.62 -4.82
CA ILE A 11 -2.05 10.39 -5.40
C ILE A 11 -2.19 9.32 -4.34
N LEU A 12 -3.08 8.35 -4.60
CA LEU A 12 -3.08 7.08 -3.90
C LEU A 12 -2.77 5.94 -4.86
N LEU A 13 -1.62 5.30 -4.66
CA LEU A 13 -1.19 4.14 -5.43
C LEU A 13 -1.69 2.86 -4.77
N LYS A 14 -2.57 2.13 -5.46
CA LYS A 14 -3.01 0.80 -5.04
C LYS A 14 -2.20 -0.26 -5.79
N LEU A 15 -1.41 -1.01 -5.04
CA LEU A 15 -0.67 -2.18 -5.52
C LEU A 15 -1.42 -3.46 -5.16
N SER A 16 -1.50 -4.41 -6.10
CA SER A 16 -1.88 -5.79 -5.76
C SER A 16 -0.72 -6.47 -5.00
N GLY A 17 -1.04 -7.40 -4.10
CA GLY A 17 0.01 -8.14 -3.38
C GLY A 17 0.79 -9.03 -4.33
N GLU A 18 0.10 -9.63 -5.30
CA GLU A 18 0.67 -10.44 -6.38
C GLU A 18 1.65 -9.67 -7.26
N ALA A 19 1.57 -8.34 -7.29
CA ALA A 19 2.57 -7.52 -7.98
C ALA A 19 3.94 -7.62 -7.29
N LEU A 20 3.99 -7.89 -5.98
CA LEU A 20 5.23 -8.02 -5.20
C LEU A 20 5.88 -9.39 -5.32
N THR A 21 5.21 -10.41 -5.87
CA THR A 21 5.77 -11.76 -5.97
C THR A 21 6.86 -11.87 -7.04
N GLY A 22 6.86 -10.98 -8.04
CA GLY A 22 7.84 -11.00 -9.13
C GLY A 22 7.80 -12.32 -9.90
N ASP A 23 8.98 -12.91 -10.11
CA ASP A 23 9.15 -14.20 -10.78
C ASP A 23 9.00 -15.41 -9.83
N ALA A 24 8.80 -15.17 -8.54
CA ALA A 24 8.61 -16.23 -7.56
C ALA A 24 7.16 -16.74 -7.54
N ASP A 25 6.96 -17.94 -7.00
CA ASP A 25 5.63 -18.54 -6.84
C ASP A 25 4.86 -17.97 -5.62
N PHE A 26 5.59 -17.48 -4.61
CA PHE A 26 5.04 -17.03 -3.33
C PHE A 26 5.97 -16.03 -2.64
N GLY A 27 5.41 -15.15 -1.81
CA GLY A 27 6.19 -14.22 -0.99
C GLY A 27 6.43 -12.86 -1.66
N ILE A 28 7.60 -12.28 -1.39
CA ILE A 28 7.97 -10.93 -1.82
C ILE A 28 9.32 -11.01 -2.52
N ASP A 29 9.39 -10.55 -3.77
CA ASP A 29 10.63 -10.44 -4.53
C ASP A 29 11.32 -9.10 -4.22
N PRO A 30 12.54 -9.12 -3.64
CA PRO A 30 13.30 -7.91 -3.36
C PRO A 30 13.53 -7.03 -4.58
N LYS A 31 13.69 -7.62 -5.78
CA LYS A 31 13.91 -6.85 -7.02
C LYS A 31 12.71 -5.98 -7.37
N VAL A 32 11.50 -6.48 -7.11
CA VAL A 32 10.28 -5.71 -7.33
C VAL A 32 10.19 -4.56 -6.34
N LEU A 33 10.53 -4.80 -5.07
CA LEU A 33 10.57 -3.73 -4.06
C LEU A 33 11.55 -2.63 -4.43
N ASP A 34 12.77 -2.98 -4.84
CA ASP A 34 13.79 -2.01 -5.23
C ASP A 34 13.36 -1.20 -6.47
N ARG A 35 12.76 -1.86 -7.47
CA ARG A 35 12.19 -1.16 -8.64
C ARG A 35 11.08 -0.19 -8.22
N MET A 36 10.15 -0.63 -7.39
CA MET A 36 9.04 0.21 -6.89
C MET A 36 9.57 1.41 -6.09
N ALA A 37 10.61 1.21 -5.29
CA ALA A 37 11.25 2.29 -4.54
C ALA A 37 11.87 3.34 -5.46
N VAL A 38 12.49 2.93 -6.57
CA VAL A 38 13.01 3.87 -7.59
C VAL A 38 11.87 4.67 -8.24
N GLU A 39 10.80 4.00 -8.68
CA GLU A 39 9.65 4.66 -9.32
C GLU A 39 8.95 5.64 -8.37
N VAL A 40 8.71 5.24 -7.12
CA VAL A 40 8.16 6.10 -6.07
C VAL A 40 9.11 7.27 -5.78
N GLY A 41 10.41 7.03 -5.69
CA GLY A 41 11.42 8.05 -5.47
C GLY A 41 11.46 9.12 -6.56
N GLN A 42 11.26 8.74 -7.82
CA GLN A 42 11.11 9.70 -8.92
C GLN A 42 9.90 10.61 -8.73
N LEU A 43 8.77 10.07 -8.27
CA LEU A 43 7.56 10.84 -7.98
C LEU A 43 7.72 11.73 -6.74
N VAL A 44 8.42 11.29 -5.69
CA VAL A 44 8.78 12.12 -4.52
C VAL A 44 9.77 13.23 -4.90
N GLY A 45 10.73 12.96 -5.80
CA GLY A 45 11.64 13.99 -6.34
C GLY A 45 10.94 14.99 -7.27
N LEU A 46 9.96 14.50 -8.03
CA LEU A 46 8.94 15.32 -8.69
C LEU A 46 7.91 15.89 -7.70
N GLY A 47 8.14 15.80 -6.39
CA GLY A 47 7.36 16.42 -5.31
C GLY A 47 5.86 16.19 -5.44
N VAL A 48 5.48 14.95 -5.71
CA VAL A 48 4.12 14.41 -5.58
C VAL A 48 4.00 13.77 -4.20
N GLN A 49 2.88 13.97 -3.53
CA GLN A 49 2.57 13.33 -2.25
C GLN A 49 1.93 11.96 -2.52
N ILE A 50 2.44 10.92 -1.87
CA ILE A 50 2.09 9.54 -2.23
C ILE A 50 1.52 8.80 -1.02
N GLY A 51 0.24 8.47 -1.10
CA GLY A 51 -0.37 7.41 -0.30
C GLY A 51 -0.26 6.06 -1.02
N MET A 52 -0.08 4.97 -0.29
CA MET A 52 -0.03 3.62 -0.85
C MET A 52 -1.01 2.68 -0.15
N VAL A 53 -1.66 1.79 -0.90
CA VAL A 53 -2.39 0.63 -0.37
C VAL A 53 -1.86 -0.61 -1.05
N ILE A 54 -1.44 -1.61 -0.28
CA ILE A 54 -0.82 -2.83 -0.82
C ILE A 54 -1.67 -4.05 -0.45
N GLY A 55 -2.04 -4.85 -1.45
CA GLY A 55 -2.74 -6.12 -1.28
C GLY A 55 -1.91 -7.18 -0.56
N GLY A 56 -2.55 -8.22 -0.03
CA GLY A 56 -1.90 -9.33 0.69
C GLY A 56 -1.89 -10.68 -0.06
N GLY A 57 -2.36 -10.71 -1.31
CA GLY A 57 -2.62 -11.94 -2.07
C GLY A 57 -1.39 -12.81 -2.37
N ASN A 58 -0.19 -12.23 -2.27
CA ASN A 58 1.08 -12.94 -2.39
C ASN A 58 1.46 -13.78 -1.15
N LEU A 59 0.89 -13.47 0.02
CA LEU A 59 1.14 -14.19 1.27
C LEU A 59 -0.08 -14.97 1.75
N PHE A 60 -1.29 -14.47 1.44
CA PHE A 60 -2.53 -15.09 1.86
C PHE A 60 -3.55 -15.09 0.71
N ARG A 61 -3.95 -16.29 0.27
CA ARG A 61 -4.99 -16.49 -0.75
C ARG A 61 -6.24 -17.06 -0.11
N GLY A 62 -7.12 -16.17 0.36
CA GLY A 62 -8.31 -16.53 1.13
C GLY A 62 -9.27 -17.51 0.43
N ALA A 63 -9.35 -17.49 -0.91
CA ALA A 63 -10.22 -18.39 -1.65
C ALA A 63 -9.87 -19.88 -1.44
N ALA A 64 -8.58 -20.24 -1.47
CA ALA A 64 -8.15 -21.63 -1.30
C ALA A 64 -8.40 -22.15 0.12
N LEU A 65 -8.18 -21.30 1.12
CA LEU A 65 -8.38 -21.66 2.53
C LEU A 65 -9.86 -21.68 2.91
N HIS A 66 -10.68 -20.83 2.31
CA HIS A 66 -12.14 -20.89 2.49
C HIS A 66 -12.71 -22.18 1.92
N SER A 67 -12.24 -22.62 0.74
CA SER A 67 -12.57 -23.94 0.19
C SER A 67 -12.11 -25.10 1.08
N ALA A 68 -11.09 -24.89 1.91
CA ALA A 68 -10.61 -25.86 2.90
C ALA A 68 -11.34 -25.79 4.26
N GLY A 69 -12.43 -25.02 4.37
CA GLY A 69 -13.27 -24.93 5.58
C GLY A 69 -12.90 -23.80 6.55
N MET A 70 -12.00 -22.89 6.16
CA MET A 70 -11.67 -21.73 6.99
C MET A 70 -12.84 -20.74 7.07
N GLU A 71 -13.16 -20.32 8.29
CA GLU A 71 -14.14 -19.28 8.56
C GLU A 71 -13.69 -17.95 7.91
N ARG A 72 -14.63 -17.26 7.26
CA ARG A 72 -14.33 -16.14 6.37
C ARG A 72 -13.69 -14.96 7.09
N VAL A 73 -14.18 -14.59 8.28
CA VAL A 73 -13.63 -13.49 9.10
C VAL A 73 -12.18 -13.77 9.48
N THR A 74 -11.87 -15.00 9.87
CA THR A 74 -10.50 -15.44 10.19
C THR A 74 -9.59 -15.29 8.97
N GLY A 75 -10.05 -15.72 7.79
CA GLY A 75 -9.31 -15.56 6.55
C GLY A 75 -9.06 -14.09 6.20
N ASP A 76 -10.05 -13.23 6.35
CA ASP A 76 -9.88 -11.80 6.06
C ASP A 76 -8.92 -11.12 7.07
N HIS A 77 -8.90 -11.53 8.34
CA HIS A 77 -7.87 -11.10 9.30
C HIS A 77 -6.46 -11.53 8.89
N MET A 78 -6.28 -12.78 8.44
CA MET A 78 -4.98 -13.23 7.92
C MET A 78 -4.57 -12.43 6.67
N GLY A 79 -5.52 -12.14 5.78
CA GLY A 79 -5.32 -11.26 4.64
C GLY A 79 -4.89 -9.84 5.05
N MET A 80 -5.51 -9.27 6.08
CA MET A 80 -5.12 -7.96 6.62
C MET A 80 -3.70 -7.99 7.21
N LEU A 81 -3.32 -9.03 7.96
CA LEU A 81 -1.94 -9.20 8.44
C LEU A 81 -0.93 -9.32 7.29
N ALA A 82 -1.28 -10.04 6.22
CA ALA A 82 -0.45 -10.11 5.02
C ALA A 82 -0.20 -8.72 4.39
N THR A 83 -1.19 -7.83 4.37
CA THR A 83 -0.96 -6.44 3.90
C THR A 83 0.01 -5.66 4.79
N VAL A 84 0.01 -5.92 6.11
CA VAL A 84 0.95 -5.29 7.04
C VAL A 84 2.38 -5.79 6.79
N MET A 85 2.55 -7.09 6.56
CA MET A 85 3.85 -7.67 6.19
C MET A 85 4.40 -7.04 4.92
N ASN A 86 3.57 -6.90 3.87
CA ASN A 86 3.97 -6.24 2.63
C ASN A 86 4.30 -4.75 2.84
N ALA A 87 3.54 -4.05 3.67
CA ALA A 87 3.79 -2.64 3.98
C ALA A 87 5.12 -2.43 4.71
N LEU A 88 5.49 -3.33 5.63
CA LEU A 88 6.79 -3.31 6.30
C LEU A 88 7.94 -3.54 5.31
N ALA A 89 7.79 -4.50 4.39
CA ALA A 89 8.80 -4.77 3.37
C ALA A 89 8.97 -3.59 2.40
N MET A 90 7.87 -2.95 1.99
CA MET A 90 7.91 -1.76 1.14
C MET A 90 8.51 -0.55 1.86
N ARG A 91 8.20 -0.35 3.16
CA ARG A 91 8.82 0.70 3.96
C ARG A 91 10.34 0.54 4.01
N ASP A 92 10.83 -0.66 4.29
CA ASP A 92 12.28 -0.94 4.32
C ASP A 92 12.93 -0.60 2.97
N ALA A 93 12.34 -1.01 1.86
CA ALA A 93 12.88 -0.71 0.53
C ALA A 93 12.92 0.80 0.22
N LEU A 94 11.87 1.53 0.58
CA LEU A 94 11.82 2.99 0.43
C LEU A 94 12.85 3.69 1.33
N GLU A 95 12.98 3.26 2.59
CA GLU A 95 13.96 3.82 3.53
C GLU A 95 15.40 3.52 3.11
N ARG A 96 15.70 2.34 2.58
CA ARG A 96 17.01 2.02 1.95
C ARG A 96 17.30 2.93 0.75
N ALA A 97 16.27 3.34 0.02
CA ALA A 97 16.36 4.33 -1.05
C ALA A 97 16.35 5.79 -0.54
N SER A 98 16.44 6.02 0.77
CA SER A 98 16.42 7.34 1.41
C SER A 98 15.11 8.12 1.21
N ILE A 99 13.98 7.41 1.08
CA ILE A 99 12.64 7.99 0.96
C ILE A 99 11.93 7.87 2.31
N PRO A 100 11.69 8.99 3.02
CA PRO A 100 10.96 8.98 4.29
C PRO A 100 9.60 8.32 4.14
N THR A 101 9.31 7.33 4.97
CA THR A 101 8.11 6.50 4.83
C THR A 101 7.46 6.20 6.18
N ARG A 102 6.13 6.15 6.19
CA ARG A 102 5.32 5.81 7.36
C ARG A 102 4.36 4.69 7.00
N VAL A 103 4.19 3.73 7.92
CA VAL A 103 3.19 2.67 7.78
C VAL A 103 2.11 2.90 8.83
N MET A 104 0.86 2.96 8.38
CA MET A 104 -0.30 3.14 9.22
C MET A 104 -1.29 1.99 9.02
N SER A 105 -1.63 1.29 10.09
CA SER A 105 -2.56 0.16 10.06
C SER A 105 -3.95 0.55 10.53
N ALA A 106 -4.97 0.06 9.82
CA ALA A 106 -6.37 0.17 10.24
C ALA A 106 -6.65 -0.60 11.55
N ILE A 107 -5.89 -1.66 11.83
CA ILE A 107 -5.94 -2.41 13.09
C ILE A 107 -4.78 -1.95 13.99
N PRO A 108 -5.01 -1.55 15.25
CA PRO A 108 -3.94 -1.15 16.16
C PRO A 108 -2.87 -2.25 16.34
N MET A 109 -1.60 -1.93 16.10
CA MET A 109 -0.46 -2.86 16.24
C MET A 109 0.71 -2.17 16.95
N SER A 110 0.52 -1.89 18.24
CA SER A 110 1.50 -1.19 19.08
C SER A 110 2.88 -1.82 18.99
N GLY A 111 3.90 -1.00 18.77
CA GLY A 111 5.30 -1.43 18.63
C GLY A 111 5.71 -1.88 17.22
N VAL A 112 4.77 -2.05 16.28
CA VAL A 112 5.07 -2.50 14.91
C VAL A 112 4.87 -1.38 13.89
N VAL A 113 3.68 -0.79 13.88
CA VAL A 113 3.28 0.28 12.95
C VAL A 113 2.34 1.26 13.64
N GLU A 114 2.23 2.47 13.11
CA GLU A 114 1.33 3.49 13.64
C GLU A 114 -0.13 3.08 13.41
N HIS A 115 -1.02 3.45 14.33
CA HIS A 115 -2.46 3.30 14.06
C HIS A 115 -2.91 4.39 13.10
N TYR A 116 -3.74 4.04 12.11
CA TYR A 116 -4.27 5.00 11.16
C TYR A 116 -5.06 6.12 11.86
N ASP A 117 -4.60 7.35 11.63
CA ASP A 117 -5.32 8.58 11.94
C ASP A 117 -5.21 9.52 10.73
N ARG A 118 -6.36 9.97 10.22
CA ARG A 118 -6.45 10.82 9.03
C ARG A 118 -5.58 12.08 9.14
N ARG A 119 -5.64 12.76 10.30
CA ARG A 119 -4.93 14.04 10.49
C ARG A 119 -3.42 13.83 10.47
N THR A 120 -2.95 12.73 11.08
CA THR A 120 -1.55 12.33 11.11
C THR A 120 -1.06 11.91 9.72
N ALA A 121 -1.84 11.11 8.98
CA ALA A 121 -1.53 10.76 7.59
C ALA A 121 -1.35 12.01 6.71
N ILE A 122 -2.25 12.99 6.81
CA ILE A 122 -2.14 14.26 6.06
C ILE A 122 -0.88 15.04 6.45
N ARG A 123 -0.50 15.06 7.74
CA ARG A 123 0.74 15.71 8.17
C ARG A 123 1.97 15.05 7.57
N HIS A 124 2.03 13.73 7.54
CA HIS A 124 3.12 12.98 6.91
C HIS A 124 3.19 13.26 5.41
N LEU A 125 2.07 13.19 4.70
CA LEU A 125 2.01 13.52 3.27
C LEU A 125 2.47 14.97 3.00
N ASN A 126 2.07 15.93 3.85
CA ASN A 126 2.51 17.32 3.74
C ASN A 126 4.01 17.51 4.03
N ALA A 127 4.59 16.64 4.86
CA ALA A 127 6.03 16.57 5.11
C ALA A 127 6.81 15.84 4.01
N SER A 128 6.13 15.42 2.92
CA SER A 128 6.68 14.62 1.83
C SER A 128 7.09 13.19 2.23
N ASP A 129 6.56 12.68 3.35
CA ASP A 129 6.67 11.25 3.67
C ASP A 129 5.74 10.46 2.74
N VAL A 130 6.19 9.29 2.28
CA VAL A 130 5.30 8.28 1.69
C VAL A 130 4.49 7.63 2.81
N VAL A 131 3.17 7.55 2.67
CA VAL A 131 2.29 6.93 3.67
C VAL A 131 1.69 5.64 3.14
N ILE A 132 2.04 4.51 3.75
CA ILE A 132 1.51 3.18 3.40
C ILE A 132 0.37 2.82 4.36
N PHE A 133 -0.83 2.69 3.82
CA PHE A 133 -2.01 2.23 4.55
C PHE A 133 -2.13 0.70 4.46
N SER A 134 -2.15 0.05 5.62
CA SER A 134 -2.21 -1.40 5.75
C SER A 134 -3.43 -1.84 6.59
N ALA A 135 -3.65 -3.14 6.66
CA ALA A 135 -4.85 -3.78 7.21
C ALA A 135 -6.17 -3.34 6.54
N GLY A 136 -6.10 -2.86 5.29
CA GLY A 136 -7.30 -2.50 4.50
C GLY A 136 -8.19 -1.49 5.20
N THR A 137 -9.49 -1.79 5.29
CA THR A 137 -10.48 -1.00 6.04
C THR A 137 -10.53 -1.36 7.52
N GLY A 138 -9.77 -2.37 7.96
CA GLY A 138 -9.86 -2.95 9.30
C GLY A 138 -11.05 -3.89 9.51
N ASN A 139 -11.87 -4.11 8.48
CA ASN A 139 -13.10 -4.90 8.56
C ASN A 139 -13.05 -6.11 7.62
N PRO A 140 -13.50 -7.30 8.07
CA PRO A 140 -13.76 -8.43 7.19
C PRO A 140 -14.79 -8.09 6.09
N PHE A 141 -14.86 -8.92 5.05
CA PHE A 141 -15.73 -8.80 3.88
C PHE A 141 -15.39 -7.65 2.90
N PHE A 142 -14.38 -6.84 3.20
CA PHE A 142 -13.89 -5.78 2.31
C PHE A 142 -12.63 -6.21 1.55
N THR A 143 -12.39 -5.54 0.42
CA THR A 143 -11.18 -5.74 -0.38
C THR A 143 -10.20 -4.58 -0.18
N THR A 144 -8.95 -4.78 -0.62
CA THR A 144 -7.97 -3.68 -0.66
C THR A 144 -8.31 -2.59 -1.67
N ASP A 145 -9.15 -2.87 -2.67
CA ASP A 145 -9.67 -1.84 -3.57
C ASP A 145 -10.65 -0.93 -2.81
N SER A 146 -11.50 -1.48 -1.94
CA SER A 146 -12.38 -0.69 -1.05
C SER A 146 -11.56 0.21 -0.12
N ALA A 147 -10.46 -0.30 0.44
CA ALA A 147 -9.56 0.47 1.28
C ALA A 147 -8.85 1.58 0.49
N ALA A 148 -8.43 1.33 -0.75
CA ALA A 148 -7.82 2.35 -1.61
C ALA A 148 -8.79 3.50 -1.91
N CYS A 149 -10.04 3.19 -2.24
CA CYS A 149 -11.07 4.21 -2.43
C CYS A 149 -11.30 5.02 -1.15
N LEU A 150 -11.48 4.35 -0.01
CA LEU A 150 -11.69 5.00 1.29
C LEU A 150 -10.52 5.93 1.64
N ARG A 151 -9.29 5.41 1.64
CA ARG A 151 -8.10 6.17 2.00
C ARG A 151 -7.83 7.30 1.02
N GLY A 152 -8.10 7.09 -0.27
CA GLY A 152 -7.93 8.11 -1.31
C GLY A 152 -8.83 9.31 -1.06
N ILE A 153 -10.10 9.06 -0.72
CA ILE A 153 -11.04 10.11 -0.31
C ILE A 153 -10.59 10.78 0.98
N GLU A 154 -10.21 10.02 2.01
CA GLU A 154 -9.83 10.60 3.30
C GLU A 154 -8.59 11.48 3.21
N ILE A 155 -7.61 11.13 2.38
CA ILE A 155 -6.41 11.96 2.20
C ILE A 155 -6.61 13.02 1.12
N ASP A 156 -7.79 13.23 0.57
CA ASP A 156 -8.02 14.19 -0.51
C ASP A 156 -7.06 13.97 -1.71
N ALA A 157 -6.88 12.71 -2.13
CA ALA A 157 -6.06 12.38 -3.28
C ALA A 157 -6.73 12.86 -4.58
N ASP A 158 -5.94 13.47 -5.47
CA ASP A 158 -6.42 13.93 -6.77
C ASP A 158 -6.68 12.76 -7.74
N LEU A 159 -6.01 11.63 -7.51
CA LEU A 159 -6.09 10.44 -8.34
C LEU A 159 -5.79 9.16 -7.53
N ILE A 160 -6.57 8.11 -7.80
CA ILE A 160 -6.28 6.75 -7.35
C ILE A 160 -5.73 5.95 -8.53
N LEU A 161 -4.50 5.49 -8.43
CA LEU A 161 -3.82 4.67 -9.45
C LEU A 161 -3.87 3.21 -9.02
N LYS A 162 -4.63 2.39 -9.74
CA LYS A 162 -4.65 0.94 -9.50
C LYS A 162 -3.63 0.25 -10.40
N ALA A 163 -2.52 -0.20 -9.83
CA ALA A 163 -1.55 -1.02 -10.56
C ALA A 163 -2.11 -2.43 -10.78
N THR A 164 -2.17 -2.86 -12.03
CA THR A 164 -2.64 -4.20 -12.42
C THR A 164 -1.66 -4.85 -13.39
N LYS A 165 -1.93 -6.11 -13.78
CA LYS A 165 -1.13 -6.83 -14.79
C LYS A 165 -1.63 -6.60 -16.23
N VAL A 166 -2.68 -5.78 -16.42
CA VAL A 166 -3.25 -5.44 -17.73
C VAL A 166 -3.21 -3.91 -17.92
N ASP A 167 -3.17 -3.46 -19.17
CA ASP A 167 -2.97 -2.04 -19.51
C ASP A 167 -4.15 -1.13 -19.12
N GLY A 168 -5.34 -1.71 -18.92
CA GLY A 168 -6.55 -0.98 -18.55
C GLY A 168 -7.78 -1.87 -18.57
N VAL A 169 -8.94 -1.23 -18.42
CA VAL A 169 -10.26 -1.82 -18.70
C VAL A 169 -10.71 -1.33 -20.07
#